data_AF-A0AA41BKM0-F1
#
_entry.id   AF-A0AA41BKM0-F1
#
_cell.length_a   1.000
_cell.length_b   1.000
_cell.length_c   1.000
_cell.angle_alpha   90.00
_cell.angle_beta   90.00
_cell.angle_gamma   90.00
#
_symmetry.space_group_name_H-M   'P 1'
#
loop_
_entity.id
_entity.type
_entity.pdbx_description
1 polymer ?
#
loop_
_entity_poly.entity_id
_entity_poly.type
_entity_poly.pdbx_seq_one_letter_code
_entity_poly.pdbx_strand_id
1 'polypeptide(L)' 'MIISAASDYRAAAQRTLPPFLFHDIDGGAYAEYTLRRNVEDLSQVALRQRVLKNMSDLSL' A
#
# COMPACT_ATOMS: atom_id res chain seq x y z
N MET A 1 16.45 -8.43 -3.70
CA MET A 1 15.01 -8.49 -3.39
C MET A 1 14.29 -8.14 -4.66
N ILE A 2 13.38 -9.00 -5.14
CA ILE A 2 12.50 -8.64 -6.25
C ILE A 2 11.37 -7.81 -5.64
N ILE A 3 11.13 -6.62 -6.18
CA ILE A 3 9.97 -5.80 -5.82
C ILE A 3 8.80 -6.27 -6.68
N SER A 4 7.73 -6.73 -6.04
CA SER A 4 6.53 -7.28 -6.69
C SER A 4 5.25 -6.53 -6.31
N ALA A 5 5.27 -5.84 -5.17
CA ALA A 5 4.19 -5.00 -4.69
C ALA A 5 4.73 -3.69 -4.10
N ALA A 6 3.88 -2.66 -4.03
CA ALA A 6 4.23 -1.39 -3.39
C ALA A 6 4.70 -1.58 -1.93
N SER A 7 4.11 -2.54 -1.20
CA SER A 7 4.49 -2.88 0.17
C SER A 7 5.94 -3.36 0.32
N ASP A 8 6.54 -3.95 -0.71
CA ASP A 8 7.94 -4.42 -0.66
C ASP A 8 8.92 -3.24 -0.52
N TYR A 9 8.54 -2.05 -1.00
CA TYR A 9 9.35 -0.84 -0.84
C TYR A 9 9.48 -0.42 0.62
N ARG A 10 8.53 -0.76 1.51
CA ARG A 10 8.67 -0.46 2.93
C ARG A 10 9.91 -1.14 3.53
N ALA A 11 10.10 -2.43 3.22
CA ALA A 11 11.27 -3.18 3.67
C ALA A 11 12.56 -2.69 2.99
N ALA A 12 12.49 -2.28 1.72
CA ALA A 12 13.61 -1.66 1.02
C ALA A 12 14.03 -0.33 1.69
N ALA A 13 13.05 0.51 2.00
CA ALA A 13 13.23 1.81 2.63
C ALA A 13 13.79 1.67 4.05
N GLN A 14 13.25 0.75 4.86
CA GLN A 14 13.75 0.48 6.21
C GLN A 14 15.22 0.06 6.24
N ARG A 15 15.70 -0.65 5.20
CA ARG A 15 17.11 -1.06 5.06
C ARG A 15 18.04 0.04 4.55
N THR A 16 17.49 1.07 3.92
CA THR A 16 18.28 2.06 3.16
C THR A 16 18.30 3.43 3.84
N LEU A 17 17.19 3.84 4.46
CA LEU A 17 17.05 5.14 5.08
C LEU A 17 17.64 5.15 6.50
N PRO A 18 18.19 6.29 6.96
CA PRO A 18 18.49 6.49 8.38
C PRO A 18 17.24 6.24 9.24
N PRO A 19 17.37 5.67 10.45
CA PRO A 19 16.21 5.29 11.27
C PRO A 19 15.21 6.42 11.52
N PHE A 20 15.70 7.63 11.82
CA PHE A 20 14.81 8.77 12.08
C PHE A 20 13.93 9.10 10.86
N LEU A 21 14.51 9.06 9.66
CA LEU A 21 13.83 9.42 8.43
C LEU A 21 12.84 8.33 8.01
N PHE A 22 13.18 7.06 8.24
CA PHE A 22 12.23 5.97 8.04
C PHE A 22 11.00 6.13 8.94
N HIS A 23 11.20 6.38 10.24
CA HIS A 23 10.10 6.55 11.18
C HIS A 23 9.24 7.79 10.90
N ASP A 24 9.84 8.89 10.45
CA ASP A 24 9.12 10.11 10.06
C ASP A 24 8.18 9.88 8.87
N ILE A 25 8.61 9.06 7.90
CA ILE A 25 7.82 8.75 6.70
C ILE A 25 6.79 7.64 6.95
N ASP A 26 7.18 6.59 7.68
CA ASP A 26 6.37 5.37 7.85
C ASP A 26 5.34 5.49 8.99
N GLY A 27 5.59 6.36 9.96
CA GLY A 27 4.78 6.51 11.17
C GLY A 27 3.44 7.24 10.96
N GLY A 28 2.50 6.98 11.86
CA GLY A 28 1.21 7.65 11.95
C GLY A 28 1.06 8.48 13.24
N ALA A 29 -0.10 9.12 13.39
CA ALA A 29 -0.38 9.91 14.59
C ALA A 29 -0.65 9.02 15.83
N TYR A 30 -0.03 9.36 16.96
CA TYR A 30 -0.24 8.71 18.27
C TYR A 30 -0.11 7.18 18.20
N ALA A 31 -1.16 6.45 18.58
CA ALA A 31 -1.21 4.98 18.55
C ALA A 31 -1.52 4.40 17.14
N GLU A 32 -1.49 5.24 16.10
CA GLU A 32 -1.58 4.84 14.69
C GLU A 32 -2.88 4.10 14.31
N TYR A 33 -3.93 4.23 15.12
CA TYR A 33 -5.21 3.59 14.88
C TYR A 33 -5.79 3.92 13.50
N THR A 34 -5.74 5.19 13.10
CA THR A 34 -6.22 5.64 11.79
C THR A 34 -5.37 5.09 10.66
N LEU A 35 -4.03 5.07 10.81
CA LEU A 35 -3.12 4.52 9.80
C LEU A 35 -3.43 3.04 9.54
N ARG A 36 -3.60 2.25 10.61
CA ARG A 36 -3.96 0.84 10.53
C ARG A 36 -5.33 0.64 9.87
N ARG A 37 -6.35 1.42 10.27
CA ARG A 37 -7.69 1.35 9.67
C ARG A 37 -7.71 1.67 8.18
N ASN A 38 -6.90 2.61 7.70
CA ASN A 38 -6.83 2.93 6.27
C ASN A 38 -6.50 1.69 5.41
N VAL A 39 -5.64 0.80 5.91
CA VAL A 39 -5.26 -0.43 5.20
C VAL A 39 -6.29 -1.54 5.44
N GLU A 40 -6.68 -1.75 6.69
CA GLU A 40 -7.64 -2.79 7.07
C GLU A 40 -8.99 -2.59 6.38
N ASP A 41 -9.56 -1.39 6.43
CA ASP A 41 -10.88 -1.11 5.90
C ASP A 41 -10.91 -1.28 4.37
N LEU A 42 -9.86 -0.83 3.66
CA LEU A 42 -9.75 -0.99 2.22
C LEU A 42 -9.62 -2.47 1.83
N SER A 43 -8.91 -3.28 2.62
CA SER A 43 -8.76 -4.72 2.37
C SER A 43 -10.08 -5.50 2.42
N GLN A 44 -11.09 -4.96 3.11
CA GLN A 44 -12.42 -5.57 3.21
C GLN A 44 -13.33 -5.22 2.02
N VAL A 45 -12.95 -4.27 1.16
CA VAL A 45 -13.75 -3.87 0.00
C VAL A 45 -13.58 -4.91 -1.12
N ALA A 46 -14.62 -5.71 -1.34
CA ALA A 46 -14.65 -6.66 -2.44
C ALA A 46 -15.02 -5.99 -3.77
N LEU A 47 -14.22 -6.21 -4.81
CA LEU A 47 -14.56 -5.80 -6.17
C LEU A 47 -15.50 -6.81 -6.83
N ARG A 48 -16.55 -6.31 -7.49
CA ARG A 48 -17.43 -7.15 -8.31
C ARG A 48 -16.82 -7.31 -9.71
N GLN A 49 -16.27 -8.48 -10.00
CA GLN A 49 -15.77 -8.79 -11.34
C GLN A 49 -16.89 -8.72 -12.38
N ARG A 50 -16.62 -8.06 -13.51
CA ARG A 50 -17.51 -8.01 -14.67
C ARG A 50 -16.87 -8.78 -15.82
N VAL A 51 -17.54 -9.85 -16.25
CA VAL A 51 -17.07 -10.70 -17.36
C VAL A 51 -17.69 -10.29 -18.69
N LEU A 52 -17.13 -10.78 -19.79
CA LEU A 52 -17.60 -10.52 -21.16
C LEU A 52 -17.66 -9.02 -21.50
N LYS A 53 -16.66 -8.26 -21.04
CA LYS A 53 -16.46 -6.86 -21.40
C LYS A 53 -15.29 -6.75 -22.37
N ASN A 54 -15.48 -6.01 -23.45
CA ASN A 54 -14.39 -5.67 -24.34
C ASN A 54 -13.44 -4.71 -23.60
N MET A 55 -12.20 -5.16 -23.38
CA MET A 55 -11.12 -4.40 -22.74
C MET A 55 -9.95 -4.21 -23.72
N SER A 56 -10.20 -4.21 -25.03
CA SER A 56 -9.18 -3.98 -26.05
C SER A 56 -8.53 -2.59 -25.96
N ASP A 57 -9.23 -1.66 -25.32
CA ASP A 57 -8.74 -0.31 -25.04
C ASP A 57 -9.13 0.08 -23.61
N LEU A 58 -8.22 0.74 -22.90
CA LEU A 58 -8.39 1.21 -21.54
C LEU A 58 -7.62 2.54 -21.39
N SER A 59 -8.34 3.61 -21.06
CA SER A 59 -7.78 4.89 -20.68
C SER A 59 -7.89 5.04 -19.16
N LEU A 60 -6.78 5.44 -18.53
CA LEU A 60 -6.62 5.65 -17.08
C LEU A 60 -6.34 7.13 -16.78
#